data_AF-A0A967QBG2-F1
#
_entry.id   AF-A0A967QBG2-F1
#
_cell.length_a   1.000
_cell.length_b   1.000
_cell.length_c   1.000
_cell.angle_alpha   90.00
_cell.angle_beta   90.00
_cell.angle_gamma   90.00
#
_symmetry.space_group_name_H-M   'P 1'
#
loop_
_entity.id
_entity.type
_entity.pdbx_description
1 polymer ?
#
loop_
_entity_poly.entity_id
_entity_poly.type
_entity_poly.pdbx_seq_one_letter_code
_entity_poly.pdbx_strand_id
1 'polypeptide(L)'
;TEDILIPAATSGGLVLDEDVYVAFSPERVDPGRDIKTGQIPKVVGGVTAVSAEVARAAYERIVDAVYPVSSARTAEMAKLLENT
;
A
#
# COMPACT_ATOMS: atom_id res chain seq x y z
N THR A 1 5.24 2.94 -8.33
CA THR A 1 4.28 3.78 -7.57
C THR A 1 4.71 5.22 -7.55
N GLU A 2 5.89 5.51 -7.00
CA GLU A 2 6.42 6.87 -6.80
C GLU A 2 6.52 7.69 -8.10
N ASP A 3 7.17 7.14 -9.13
CA ASP A 3 7.51 7.84 -10.39
C ASP A 3 6.29 8.22 -11.26
N ILE A 4 5.13 7.63 -11.01
CA ILE A 4 3.92 7.84 -11.83
C ILE A 4 2.85 8.56 -11.02
N LEU A 5 2.55 8.08 -9.81
CA LEU A 5 1.42 8.59 -9.04
C LEU A 5 1.71 9.96 -8.42
N ILE A 6 2.94 10.21 -7.95
CA ILE A 6 3.27 11.51 -7.34
C ILE A 6 3.25 12.63 -8.38
N PRO A 7 3.89 12.51 -9.57
CA PRO A 7 3.80 13.56 -10.59
C PRO A 7 2.37 13.77 -11.10
N ALA A 8 1.59 12.69 -11.26
CA ALA A 8 0.19 12.79 -11.68
C ALA A 8 -0.67 13.56 -10.67
N ALA A 9 -0.50 13.28 -9.37
CA ALA A 9 -1.26 13.97 -8.32
C ALA A 9 -0.84 15.44 -8.15
N THR A 10 0.47 15.71 -8.14
CA THR A 10 1.01 17.06 -7.91
C THR A 10 0.84 17.99 -9.11
N SER A 11 0.86 17.47 -10.34
CA SER A 11 0.51 18.25 -11.54
C SER A 11 -0.97 18.67 -11.57
N GLY A 12 -1.84 17.96 -10.84
CA GLY A 12 -3.23 18.34 -10.59
C GLY A 12 -3.42 19.37 -9.47
N GLY A 13 -2.33 19.84 -8.84
CA GLY A 13 -2.35 20.83 -7.76
C GLY A 13 -2.51 20.28 -6.35
N LEU A 14 -2.52 18.95 -6.17
CA LEU A 14 -2.59 18.32 -4.84
C LEU A 14 -1.21 18.29 -4.19
N VAL A 15 -1.16 18.52 -2.87
CA VAL A 15 0.06 18.44 -2.07
C VAL A 15 0.17 17.06 -1.40
N LEU A 16 1.29 16.38 -1.62
CA LEU A 16 1.59 15.08 -1.02
C LEU A 16 1.67 15.21 0.51
N ASP A 17 1.06 14.26 1.22
CA ASP A 17 0.90 14.20 2.68
C ASP A 17 0.04 15.31 3.31
N GLU A 18 -0.69 16.05 2.47
CA GLU A 18 -1.71 17.02 2.93
C GLU A 18 -3.05 16.69 2.28
N ASP A 19 -3.11 16.84 0.95
CA ASP A 19 -4.32 16.58 0.15
C ASP A 19 -4.38 15.15 -0.37
N VAL A 20 -3.21 14.53 -0.58
CA VAL A 20 -3.08 13.18 -1.14
C VAL A 20 -2.01 12.38 -0.41
N TYR A 21 -2.31 11.12 -0.10
CA TYR A 21 -1.38 10.18 0.53
C TYR A 21 -1.20 8.99 -0.40
N VAL A 22 0.04 8.60 -0.66
CA VAL A 22 0.36 7.57 -1.66
C VAL A 22 1.09 6.40 -1.01
N ALA A 23 0.52 5.21 -1.13
CA ALA A 23 1.14 3.98 -0.65
C ALA A 23 0.90 2.84 -1.63
N PHE A 24 1.80 1.85 -1.61
CA PHE A 24 1.65 0.59 -2.33
C PHE A 24 1.31 -0.54 -1.36
N SER A 25 0.31 -1.34 -1.71
CA SER A 25 -0.03 -2.57 -0.99
C SER A 25 -0.27 -3.69 -1.99
N PRO A 26 0.57 -4.74 -2.02
CA PRO A 26 0.36 -5.85 -2.94
C PRO A 26 -0.92 -6.61 -2.64
N GLU A 27 -1.60 -7.06 -3.70
CA GLU A 27 -2.74 -7.96 -3.58
C GLU A 27 -2.28 -9.42 -3.42
N ARG A 28 -2.94 -10.16 -2.53
CA ARG A 28 -2.55 -11.52 -2.12
C ARG A 28 -3.74 -12.50 -2.05
N VAL A 29 -4.79 -12.24 -2.81
CA VAL A 29 -5.92 -13.18 -2.93
C VAL A 29 -5.47 -14.41 -3.74
N ASP A 30 -5.56 -15.58 -3.12
CA ASP A 30 -5.43 -16.88 -3.78
C ASP A 30 -6.82 -17.36 -4.23
N PRO A 31 -7.12 -17.40 -5.54
CA PRO A 31 -8.43 -17.80 -6.03
C PRO A 31 -8.79 -19.26 -5.73
N GLY A 32 -7.82 -20.09 -5.33
CA GLY A 32 -8.03 -21.49 -4.95
C GLY A 32 -8.37 -21.72 -3.48
N ARG A 33 -8.38 -20.68 -2.64
CA ARG A 33 -8.66 -20.78 -1.20
C ARG A 33 -9.85 -19.93 -0.79
N ASP A 34 -10.77 -20.51 -0.04
CA ASP A 34 -11.91 -19.80 0.56
C ASP A 34 -11.48 -19.05 1.84
N ILE A 35 -10.66 -18.02 1.66
CA ILE A 35 -10.22 -17.11 2.72
C ILE A 35 -10.94 -15.77 2.50
N LYS A 36 -11.60 -15.28 3.54
CA LYS A 36 -12.26 -13.96 3.48
C LYS A 36 -11.22 -12.86 3.32
N THR A 37 -11.54 -11.86 2.52
CA THR A 37 -10.62 -10.73 2.22
C THR A 37 -10.05 -10.07 3.48
N GLY A 38 -10.86 -9.91 4.54
CA GLY A 38 -10.40 -9.32 5.81
C GLY A 38 -9.32 -10.13 6.55
N GLN A 39 -9.23 -11.43 6.29
CA GLN A 39 -8.27 -12.32 6.95
C GLN A 39 -6.93 -12.39 6.21
N ILE A 40 -6.84 -11.83 5.00
CA ILE A 40 -5.62 -11.82 4.20
C ILE A 40 -4.75 -10.65 4.68
N PRO A 41 -3.58 -10.90 5.29
CA PRO A 41 -2.76 -9.82 5.81
C PRO A 41 -2.22 -8.92 4.70
N LYS A 42 -2.25 -7.61 4.93
CA LYS A 42 -1.78 -6.61 3.96
C LYS A 42 -0.39 -6.13 4.33
N VAL A 43 0.53 -6.17 3.37
CA VAL A 43 1.79 -5.41 3.44
C VAL A 43 1.53 -4.02 2.88
N VAL A 44 2.05 -2.98 3.53
CA VAL A 44 1.82 -1.58 3.10
C VAL A 44 3.13 -0.81 3.15
N GLY A 45 3.49 -0.14 2.06
CA GLY A 45 4.63 0.78 1.99
C GLY A 45 4.19 2.14 1.49
N GLY A 46 4.31 3.17 2.32
CA GLY A 46 4.09 4.56 1.90
C GLY A 46 5.26 5.11 1.10
N VAL A 47 4.99 6.12 0.26
CA VAL A 47 6.07 6.93 -0.36
C VAL A 47 6.77 7.82 0.68
N THR A 48 6.08 8.13 1.77
CA THR A 48 6.62 8.74 3.00
C THR A 48 6.13 7.96 4.22
N ALA A 49 6.67 8.31 5.40
CA ALA A 49 6.21 7.76 6.68
C ALA A 49 4.75 8.15 6.98
N VAL A 50 4.33 9.38 6.66
CA VAL A 50 2.96 9.86 6.88
C VAL A 50 1.98 9.09 5.97
N SER A 51 2.30 8.99 4.69
CA SER A 51 1.53 8.18 3.74
C SER A 51 1.41 6.70 4.20
N ALA A 52 2.46 6.12 4.78
CA ALA A 52 2.42 4.76 5.32
C ALA A 52 1.48 4.64 6.52
N GLU A 53 1.50 5.62 7.43
CA GLU A 53 0.63 5.65 8.59
C GLU A 53 -0.85 5.79 8.20
N VAL A 54 -1.16 6.72 7.28
CA VAL A 54 -2.52 6.93 6.78
C VAL A 54 -3.04 5.67 6.07
N ALA A 55 -2.22 5.06 5.22
CA ALA A 55 -2.59 3.82 4.54
C ALA A 55 -2.79 2.66 5.52
N ARG A 56 -1.94 2.52 6.54
CA ARG A 56 -2.10 1.52 7.60
C ARG A 56 -3.42 1.71 8.33
N ALA A 57 -3.70 2.93 8.80
CA ALA A 57 -4.93 3.24 9.52
C ALA A 57 -6.19 2.97 8.67
N ALA A 58 -6.12 3.21 7.35
CA ALA A 58 -7.21 2.87 6.43
C ALA A 58 -7.43 1.34 6.34
N TYR A 59 -6.36 0.56 6.18
CA TYR A 59 -6.45 -0.90 6.06
C TYR A 59 -6.88 -1.59 7.36
N GLU A 60 -6.42 -1.12 8.52
CA GLU A 60 -6.79 -1.70 9.83
C GLU A 60 -8.30 -1.67 10.12
N ARG A 61 -9.08 -0.90 9.34
CA ARG A 61 -10.54 -0.88 9.43
C ARG A 61 -11.21 -2.06 8.71
N ILE A 62 -10.50 -2.73 7.81
CA ILE A 62 -11.07 -3.72 6.88
C ILE A 62 -10.31 -5.05 6.85
N VAL A 63 -9.10 -5.12 7.43
CA VAL A 63 -8.31 -6.36 7.56
C VAL A 63 -7.81 -6.57 8.98
N ASP A 64 -7.60 -7.83 9.34
CA ASP A 64 -7.19 -8.25 10.69
C ASP A 64 -5.71 -7.92 10.99
N ALA A 65 -4.87 -7.83 9.95
CA ALA A 65 -3.43 -7.62 10.11
C ALA A 65 -2.84 -6.77 8.97
N VAL A 66 -2.10 -5.72 9.37
CA VAL A 66 -1.35 -4.84 8.47
C VAL A 66 0.12 -4.83 8.86
N TYR A 67 1.00 -5.07 7.89
CA TYR A 67 2.45 -5.11 8.05
C TYR A 67 3.08 -3.95 7.27
N PRO A 68 3.38 -2.81 7.94
CA PRO A 68 4.06 -1.71 7.29
C PRO A 68 5.52 -2.07 6.97
N VAL A 69 6.01 -1.59 5.83
CA VAL A 69 7.42 -1.70 5.41
C VAL A 69 8.02 -0.32 5.16
N SER A 70 9.35 -0.28 5.02
CA SER A 70 10.12 0.97 5.00
C SER A 70 9.82 1.91 3.82
N SER A 71 9.26 1.41 2.72
CA SER A 71 8.92 2.25 1.55
C SER A 71 7.92 1.55 0.61
N ALA A 72 7.26 2.32 -0.25
CA ALA A 72 6.47 1.80 -1.36
C ALA A 72 7.28 0.83 -2.24
N ARG A 73 8.56 1.16 -2.53
CA ARG A 73 9.46 0.30 -3.30
C ARG A 73 9.70 -1.06 -2.63
N THR A 74 9.84 -1.08 -1.31
CA THR A 74 9.97 -2.33 -0.54
C THR A 74 8.72 -3.19 -0.66
N ALA A 75 7.53 -2.58 -0.58
CA ALA A 75 6.26 -3.29 -0.75
C ALA A 75 6.08 -3.82 -2.18
N GLU A 76 6.54 -3.09 -3.20
CA GLU A 76 6.57 -3.54 -4.60
C GLU A 76 7.50 -4.74 -4.78
N MET A 77 8.70 -4.69 -4.21
CA MET A 77 9.66 -5.80 -4.30
C MET A 77 9.13 -7.08 -3.64
N ALA A 78 8.40 -6.96 -2.52
CA ALA A 78 7.75 -8.10 -1.89
C ALA A 78 6.80 -8.84 -2.86
N LYS A 79 6.09 -8.09 -3.71
CA LYS A 79 5.21 -8.69 -4.72
C LYS A 79 5.96 -9.48 -5.79
N LEU A 80 7.13 -8.98 -6.21
CA LEU A 80 7.95 -9.63 -7.23
C LEU A 80 8.55 -10.95 -6.71
N LEU A 81 9.00 -10.95 -5.45
CA LEU A 81 9.55 -12.14 -4.81
C LEU A 81 8.49 -13.22 -4.54
N GLU A 82 7.24 -12.84 -4.27
CA GLU A 82 6.14 -13.79 -4.09
C GLU A 82 5.75 -14.54 -5.37
N ASN A 83 6.07 -13.97 -6.54
CA ASN A 83 5.71 -14.52 -7.84
C ASN A 83 6.94 -15.08 -8.60
N THR A 84 8.05 -15.38 -7.91
CA THR A 84 9.20 -16.11 -8.45
C THR A 84 9.17 -17.56 -7.97
#